data_AF-A0A2P4ZT31-F1
#
_entry.id   AF-A0A2P4ZT31-F1
#
_cell.length_a   1.000
_cell.length_b   1.000
_cell.length_c   1.000
_cell.angle_alpha   90.00
_cell.angle_beta   90.00
_cell.angle_gamma   90.00
#
_symmetry.space_group_name_H-M   'P 1'
#
loop_
_entity.id
_entity.type
_entity.pdbx_description
1 polymer ?
#
loop_
_entity_poly.entity_id
_entity_poly.type
_entity_poly.pdbx_seq_one_letter_code
_entity_poly.pdbx_strand_id
1 'polypeptide(L)' 'MSFVDTWPTTKETCPKCGAKEVRYTALQLRSADEGTTVFYHCPNCSERYAHAR' A
#
# COMPACT_ATOMS: atom_id res chain seq x y z
N MET A 1 0.14 26.05 -9.89
CA MET A 1 -0.54 24.73 -9.90
C MET A 1 0.34 23.75 -9.15
N SER A 2 -0.15 23.11 -8.08
CA SER A 2 0.67 22.25 -7.23
C SER A 2 0.08 20.84 -7.22
N PHE A 3 0.50 20.01 -8.17
CA PHE A 3 0.19 18.58 -8.18
C PHE A 3 1.24 17.85 -7.35
N VAL A 4 1.13 17.91 -6.02
CA VAL A 4 1.89 17.01 -5.15
C VAL A 4 1.07 15.73 -5.01
N ASP A 5 1.57 14.65 -5.57
CA ASP A 5 1.04 13.30 -5.35
C ASP A 5 1.42 12.88 -3.92
N THR A 6 0.52 13.12 -2.95
CA THR A 6 0.75 12.89 -1.50
C THR A 6 0.54 11.42 -1.09
N TRP A 7 0.67 10.48 -2.02
CA TRP A 7 0.40 9.06 -1.72
C TRP A 7 1.60 8.46 -0.96
N PRO A 8 1.37 7.76 0.16
CA PRO A 8 2.45 7.11 0.88
C PRO A 8 3.05 5.96 0.06
N THR A 9 4.37 6.00 -0.14
CA THR A 9 5.15 4.91 -0.74
C THR A 9 6.05 4.23 0.29
N THR A 10 6.36 2.96 0.07
CA THR A 10 7.26 2.16 0.89
C THR A 10 8.18 1.31 0.03
N LYS A 11 9.36 0.99 0.57
CA LYS A 11 10.41 0.21 -0.11
C LYS A 11 10.13 -1.29 -0.02
N GLU A 12 8.95 -1.69 -0.48
CA GLU A 12 8.54 -3.09 -0.51
C GLU A 12 8.59 -3.63 -1.94
N THR A 13 9.08 -4.86 -2.09
CA THR A 13 9.27 -5.46 -3.41
C THR A 13 7.97 -6.09 -3.87
N CYS A 14 7.42 -5.63 -5.00
CA CYS A 14 6.22 -6.20 -5.57
C CYS A 14 6.48 -7.67 -5.99
N PRO A 15 5.71 -8.65 -5.47
CA PRO A 15 5.91 -10.06 -5.79
C PRO A 15 5.58 -10.41 -7.24
N LYS A 16 4.84 -9.54 -7.96
CA LYS A 16 4.43 -9.77 -9.35
C LYS A 16 5.44 -9.28 -10.38
N CYS A 17 5.99 -8.07 -10.20
CA CYS A 17 6.89 -7.46 -11.18
C CYS A 17 8.30 -7.14 -10.64
N GLY A 18 8.55 -7.27 -9.33
CA GLY A 18 9.84 -6.96 -8.72
C GLY A 18 10.12 -5.47 -8.50
N ALA A 19 9.12 -4.60 -8.63
CA ALA A 19 9.27 -3.18 -8.31
C ALA A 19 9.66 -2.98 -6.85
N LYS A 20 10.69 -2.18 -6.57
CA LYS A 20 11.24 -1.95 -5.23
C LYS A 20 10.46 -0.95 -4.38
N GLU A 21 9.51 -0.25 -5.00
CA GLU A 21 8.71 0.77 -4.36
C GLU A 21 7.24 0.60 -4.75
N VAL A 22 6.39 0.57 -3.73
CA VAL A 22 4.94 0.40 -3.88
C VAL A 22 4.22 1.41 -3.00
N ARG A 23 3.02 1.78 -3.39
CA ARG A 23 2.13 2.61 -2.57
C ARG A 23 1.48 1.74 -1.52
N TYR A 24 1.22 2.28 -0.33
CA TYR A 24 0.48 1.57 0.68
C TYR A 24 -0.56 2.48 1.33
N THR A 25 -1.64 1.89 1.83
CA THR A 25 -2.70 2.57 2.55
C THR A 25 -3.07 1.75 3.76
N ALA A 26 -2.90 2.33 4.94
CA ALA A 26 -3.34 1.72 6.19
C ALA A 26 -4.82 2.09 6.43
N LEU A 27 -5.69 1.09 6.49
CA LEU A 27 -7.08 1.27 6.89
C LEU A 27 -7.29 0.64 8.26
N GLN A 28 -7.69 1.47 9.22
CA GLN A 28 -8.14 0.99 10.52
C GLN A 28 -9.62 0.59 10.41
N LEU A 29 -9.92 -0.69 10.54
CA LEU A 29 -11.30 -1.14 10.70
C LEU A 29 -11.78 -0.74 12.10
N ARG A 30 -13.07 -0.42 12.26
CA ARG A 30 -13.62 0.26 13.46
C ARG A 30 -13.63 -0.56 14.75
N SER A 31 -12.95 -1.70 14.79
CA SER A 31 -12.78 -2.50 15.99
C SER A 31 -11.37 -2.29 16.54
N ALA A 32 -11.24 -2.06 17.85
CA ALA A 32 -9.93 -1.95 18.50
C ALA A 32 -9.13 -3.27 18.48
N ASP A 33 -9.83 -4.40 18.24
CA ASP A 33 -9.31 -5.75 18.36
C ASP A 33 -8.92 -6.40 17.01
N GLU A 34 -9.23 -5.79 15.87
CA GLU A 34 -8.75 -6.22 14.55
C GLU A 34 -7.72 -5.20 14.07
N GLY A 35 -6.46 -5.61 14.02
CA GLY A 35 -5.32 -4.75 13.70
C GLY A 35 -5.50 -3.92 12.42
N THR A 36 -4.65 -2.90 12.28
CA THR A 36 -4.68 -2.06 11.07
C THR A 36 -4.34 -2.90 9.84
N THR A 37 -5.27 -3.00 8.89
CA THR A 37 -5.04 -3.68 7.61
C THR A 37 -4.30 -2.74 6.68
N VAL A 38 -3.13 -3.17 6.19
CA VAL A 38 -2.33 -2.39 5.24
C VAL A 38 -2.58 -2.93 3.83
N PHE A 39 -3.04 -2.07 2.94
CA PHE A 39 -3.24 -2.38 1.53
C PHE A 39 -2.08 -1.85 0.71
N TYR A 40 -1.46 -2.70 -0.09
CA TYR A 40 -0.38 -2.33 -0.98
C TYR A 40 -0.87 -2.25 -2.42
N HIS A 41 -0.33 -1.27 -3.15
CA HIS A 41 -0.65 -0.99 -4.54
C HIS A 41 0.63 -0.73 -5.32
N CYS A 42 0.95 -1.61 -6.26
CA CYS A 42 2.09 -1.41 -7.13
C CYS A 42 1.74 -0.43 -8.27
N PRO A 43 2.39 0.75 -8.36
CA PRO A 43 2.13 1.68 -9.46
C PRO A 43 2.67 1.17 -10.81
N ASN A 44 3.60 0.20 -10.81
CA ASN A 44 4.25 -0.29 -12.02
C ASN A 44 3.39 -1.34 -12.77
N CYS A 45 2.80 -2.29 -12.04
CA CYS A 45 1.98 -3.36 -12.61
C CYS A 45 0.50 -3.33 -12.21
N SER A 46 0.09 -2.29 -11.46
CA SER A 46 -1.26 -2.10 -10.94
C SER A 46 -1.78 -3.23 -10.05
N GLU A 47 -0.87 -4.01 -9.45
CA GLU A 47 -1.21 -5.11 -8.54
C GLU A 47 -1.63 -4.57 -7.17
N ARG A 48 -2.70 -5.15 -6.61
CA ARG A 48 -3.26 -4.82 -5.29
C ARG A 48 -3.27 -6.04 -4.40
N TYR A 49 -2.68 -5.93 -3.21
CA TYR A 49 -2.70 -6.99 -2.21
C TYR A 49 -2.85 -6.41 -0.82
N ALA A 50 -3.57 -7.12 0.05
CA ALA A 50 -3.77 -6.72 1.44
C ALA A 50 -2.84 -7.54 2.33
N HIS A 51 -2.12 -6.86 3.22
CA HIS A 51 -1.48 -7.48 4.36
C HIS A 51 -2.38 -7.27 5.56
N ALA A 52 -3.21 -8.28 5.83
CA ALA A 52 -3.90 -8.40 7.11
C ALA A 52 -2.93 -9.12 8.06
N ARG A 53 -2.58 -8.46 9.16
CA ARG A 53 -1.84 -9.07 10.27
C ARG A 53 -2.77 -9.23 11.46
#